data_AF-X7YQY4-F1
#
_entry.id   AF-X7YQY4-F1
#
_cell.length_a   1.000
_cell.length_b   1.000
_cell.length_c   1.000
_cell.angle_alpha   90.00
_cell.angle_beta   90.00
_cell.angle_gamma   90.00
#
_symmetry.space_group_name_H-M   'P 1'
#
loop_
_entity.id
_entity.type
_entity.pdbx_description
1 polymer ?
#
loop_
_entity_poly.entity_id
_entity_poly.type
_entity_poly.pdbx_seq_one_letter_code
_entity_poly.pdbx_strand_id
1 'polypeptide(L)'
;MLDAARATRAREVLVATEVGMLYQLRRAAPQVDFQAVNDRASCKYMKMITPAALLRCLLDGVDEVDVDPETSALARRSVQRMIEIGQPGGGE
;
A
#
# COMPACT_ATOMS: atom_id res chain seq x y z
N MET A 1 6.39 -6.20 5.29
CA MET A 1 5.40 -7.09 5.94
C MET A 1 5.15 -8.37 5.15
N LEU A 2 5.02 -8.31 3.82
CA LEU A 2 4.75 -9.49 2.99
C LEU A 2 5.89 -10.52 2.98
N ASP A 3 7.14 -10.07 2.90
CA ASP A 3 8.29 -10.97 3.02
C ASP A 3 8.34 -11.69 4.37
N ALA A 4 8.08 -10.96 5.46
CA ALA A 4 7.96 -11.54 6.79
C ALA A 4 6.81 -12.55 6.88
N ALA A 5 5.67 -12.28 6.24
CA ALA A 5 4.55 -13.22 6.18
C ALA A 5 4.91 -14.50 5.42
N ARG A 6 5.68 -14.41 4.33
CA ARG A 6 6.13 -15.60 3.57
C ARG A 6 7.15 -16.44 4.34
N ALA A 7 8.01 -15.80 5.14
CA ALA A 7 9.07 -16.47 5.88
C ALA A 7 8.65 -16.95 7.29
N THR A 8 7.57 -16.43 7.84
CA THR A 8 7.17 -16.73 9.23
C THR A 8 6.75 -18.19 9.40
N ARG A 9 7.07 -18.74 10.58
CA ARG A 9 6.58 -20.04 11.05
C ARG A 9 5.55 -19.90 12.17
N ALA A 10 5.21 -18.67 12.55
CA ALA A 10 4.17 -18.41 13.53
C ALA A 10 2.82 -18.88 13.00
N ARG A 11 1.98 -19.45 13.88
CA ARG A 11 0.60 -19.83 13.53
C ARG A 11 -0.35 -18.64 13.57
N GLU A 12 -0.07 -17.66 14.43
CA GLU A 12 -0.89 -16.48 14.65
C GLU A 12 -0.01 -15.23 14.63
N VAL A 13 -0.48 -14.15 14.00
CA VAL A 13 0.23 -12.87 13.90
C VAL A 13 -0.76 -11.72 14.09
N LEU A 14 -0.43 -10.83 15.04
CA LEU A 14 -1.15 -9.58 15.25
C LEU A 14 -0.61 -8.48 14.32
N VAL A 15 -1.51 -7.82 13.59
CA VAL A 15 -1.19 -6.82 12.56
C VAL A 15 -1.66 -5.45 13.02
N ALA A 16 -0.72 -4.52 13.21
CA ALA A 16 -0.95 -3.16 13.67
C ALA A 16 -0.78 -2.14 12.52
N THR A 17 -1.59 -2.26 11.47
CA THR A 17 -1.65 -1.32 10.35
C THR A 17 -3.08 -1.24 9.80
N GLU A 18 -3.28 -0.65 8.63
CA GLU A 18 -4.58 -0.60 7.97
C GLU A 18 -5.11 -2.02 7.67
N VAL A 19 -6.40 -2.26 7.96
CA VAL A 19 -7.03 -3.59 7.89
C VAL A 19 -7.04 -4.23 6.49
N GLY A 20 -6.93 -3.44 5.43
CA GLY A 20 -6.81 -3.92 4.06
C GLY A 20 -5.53 -4.72 3.80
N MET A 21 -4.50 -4.56 4.63
CA MET A 21 -3.27 -5.37 4.53
C MET A 21 -3.52 -6.85 4.82
N LEU A 22 -4.53 -7.19 5.64
CA LEU A 22 -4.87 -8.58 5.99
C LEU A 22 -5.18 -9.42 4.76
N TYR A 23 -5.81 -8.85 3.73
CA TYR A 23 -6.10 -9.56 2.49
C TYR A 23 -4.82 -10.05 1.79
N GLN A 24 -3.82 -9.18 1.66
CA GLN A 24 -2.55 -9.55 1.01
C GLN A 24 -1.75 -10.53 1.88
N LEU A 25 -1.74 -10.35 3.20
CA LEU A 25 -1.03 -11.24 4.13
C LEU A 25 -1.61 -12.67 4.10
N ARG A 26 -2.94 -12.80 4.16
CA ARG A 26 -3.63 -14.11 4.05
C ARG A 26 -3.42 -14.77 2.69
N ARG A 27 -3.27 -14.00 1.61
CA ARG A 27 -2.88 -14.55 0.30
C ARG A 27 -1.42 -15.02 0.28
N ALA A 28 -0.53 -14.29 0.93
CA ALA A 28 0.90 -14.61 0.95
C ALA A 28 1.24 -15.80 1.86
N ALA A 29 0.51 -16.00 2.95
CA ALA A 29 0.67 -17.12 3.88
C ALA A 29 -0.69 -17.62 4.40
N PRO A 30 -1.44 -18.41 3.59
CA PRO A 30 -2.80 -18.85 3.92
C PRO A 30 -2.92 -19.70 5.19
N GLN A 31 -1.81 -20.31 5.62
CA GLN A 31 -1.72 -21.15 6.81
C GLN A 31 -1.58 -20.36 8.12
N VAL A 32 -1.35 -19.05 8.05
CA VAL A 32 -1.13 -18.18 9.22
C VAL A 32 -2.41 -17.41 9.51
N ASP A 33 -2.82 -17.39 10.77
CA ASP A 33 -3.94 -16.59 11.24
C ASP A 33 -3.51 -15.14 11.51
N PHE A 34 -3.83 -14.24 10.58
CA PHE A 34 -3.57 -12.81 10.71
C PHE A 34 -4.78 -12.08 11.30
N GLN A 35 -4.58 -11.48 12.47
CA GLN A 35 -5.59 -10.74 13.23
C GLN A 35 -5.21 -9.26 13.33
N ALA A 36 -6.16 -8.35 13.12
CA ALA A 36 -5.91 -6.93 13.34
C ALA A 36 -5.85 -6.64 14.85
N VAL A 37 -4.91 -5.80 15.27
CA VAL A 37 -4.90 -5.25 16.63
C VAL A 37 -6.11 -4.33 16.85
N ASN A 38 -6.55 -3.63 15.80
CA ASN A 38 -7.75 -2.80 15.80
C ASN A 38 -8.51 -3.01 14.49
N ASP A 39 -9.67 -3.64 14.55
CA ASP A 39 -10.54 -3.90 13.40
C ASP A 39 -11.16 -2.63 12.79
N ARG A 40 -11.11 -1.50 13.50
CA ARG A 40 -11.58 -0.18 13.04
C ARG A 40 -10.48 0.63 12.36
N ALA A 41 -9.25 0.12 12.25
CA ALA A 41 -8.15 0.81 11.58
C ALA A 41 -8.33 0.79 10.04
N SER A 42 -9.35 1.48 9.54
CA SER A 42 -9.68 1.59 8.12
C SER A 42 -9.52 3.03 7.63
N CYS A 43 -8.64 3.22 6.66
CA CYS A 43 -8.39 4.55 6.08
C CYS A 43 -9.52 4.91 5.11
N LYS A 44 -10.40 5.84 5.50
CA LYS A 44 -11.52 6.33 4.67
C LYS A 44 -11.07 6.75 3.26
N TYR A 45 -9.96 7.47 3.16
CA TYR A 45 -9.47 7.97 1.87
C TYR A 45 -9.03 6.85 0.92
N MET A 46 -8.40 5.79 1.44
CA MET A 46 -8.06 4.61 0.64
C MET A 46 -9.30 3.90 0.10
N LYS A 47 -10.42 3.94 0.82
CA LYS A 47 -11.68 3.29 0.42
C LYS A 47 -12.52 4.13 -0.55
N MET A 48 -12.10 5.34 -0.90
CA MET A 48 -12.73 6.11 -1.97
C MET A 48 -12.45 5.52 -3.36
N ILE A 49 -11.37 4.76 -3.49
CA ILE A 49 -11.03 4.03 -4.72
C ILE A 49 -11.93 2.80 -4.82
N THR A 50 -12.78 2.76 -5.85
CA THR A 50 -13.72 1.66 -6.09
C THR A 50 -13.52 1.09 -7.50
N PRO A 51 -13.91 -0.17 -7.77
CA PRO A 51 -13.85 -0.73 -9.13
C PRO A 51 -14.62 0.09 -10.16
N ALA A 52 -15.77 0.67 -9.79
CA ALA A 52 -16.55 1.54 -10.66
C ALA A 52 -15.83 2.87 -10.97
N ALA A 53 -15.21 3.49 -9.97
CA ALA A 53 -14.41 4.70 -10.17
C ALA A 53 -13.18 4.43 -11.04
N LEU A 54 -12.49 3.30 -10.82
CA LEU A 54 -11.36 2.87 -11.65
C LEU A 54 -11.78 2.63 -13.11
N LEU A 55 -12.89 1.93 -13.33
CA LEU A 55 -13.41 1.69 -14.67
C LEU A 55 -13.70 3.01 -15.39
N ARG A 56 -14.38 3.95 -14.72
CA ARG A 56 -14.65 5.29 -15.25
C ARG A 56 -13.37 6.04 -15.61
N CYS A 57 -12.40 6.07 -14.69
CA CYS A 57 -11.09 6.71 -14.91
C CYS A 57 -10.41 6.17 -16.19
N LEU A 58 -10.42 4.84 -16.39
CA LEU A 58 -9.81 4.21 -17.55
C LEU A 58 -10.57 4.43 -18.86
N LEU A 59 -11.91 4.42 -18.83
CA LEU A 59 -12.74 4.60 -20.04
C LEU A 59 -12.72 6.05 -20.52
N ASP A 60 -12.83 6.99 -19.59
CA ASP A 60 -13.01 8.41 -19.91
C ASP A 60 -11.68 9.18 -19.92
N GLY A 61 -10.58 8.55 -19.48
CA GLY A 61 -9.26 9.19 -19.39
C GLY A 61 -9.22 10.36 -18.41
N VAL A 62 -9.99 10.26 -17.32
CA VAL A 62 -10.18 11.34 -16.33
C VAL A 62 -9.34 11.13 -15.08
N ASP A 63 -9.34 12.14 -14.21
CA ASP A 63 -8.60 12.16 -12.93
C ASP A 63 -7.05 12.26 -13.11
N GLU A 64 -6.60 12.94 -14.18
CA GLU A 64 -5.18 13.30 -14.36
C GLU A 64 -4.66 14.15 -13.19
N VAL A 65 -3.44 13.83 -12.73
CA VAL A 65 -2.81 14.51 -11.61
C VAL A 65 -1.75 15.46 -12.14
N ASP A 66 -2.10 16.75 -12.19
CA ASP A 66 -1.16 17.82 -12.49
C ASP A 66 -0.48 18.32 -11.21
N VAL A 67 0.83 18.52 -11.30
CA VAL A 67 1.64 19.15 -10.26
C VAL A 67 2.38 20.32 -10.88
N ASP A 68 2.32 21.46 -10.20
CA ASP A 68 3.07 22.66 -10.59
C ASP A 68 4.56 22.32 -10.89
N PRO A 69 5.15 22.80 -12.00
CA PRO A 69 6.50 22.42 -12.41
C PRO A 69 7.58 22.71 -11.36
N GLU A 70 7.49 23.83 -10.64
CA GLU A 70 8.46 24.20 -9.61
C GLU A 70 8.33 23.26 -8.41
N THR A 71 7.10 23.03 -7.95
CA THR A 71 6.78 22.08 -6.87
C THR A 71 7.28 20.67 -7.20
N SER A 72 7.02 20.20 -8.43
CA SER A 72 7.46 18.90 -8.93
C SER A 72 8.99 18.78 -8.93
N ALA A 73 9.70 19.81 -9.40
CA ALA A 73 11.16 19.82 -9.41
C ALA A 73 11.76 19.75 -7.98
N LEU A 74 11.20 20.50 -7.04
CA LEU A 74 11.65 20.51 -5.65
C LEU A 74 11.37 19.16 -4.96
N ALA A 75 10.15 18.64 -5.09
CA ALA A 75 9.76 17.36 -4.49
C ALA A 75 10.59 16.19 -5.08
N ARG A 76 10.85 16.21 -6.39
CA ARG A 76 11.64 15.18 -7.09
C ARG A 76 13.03 15.01 -6.47
N ARG A 77 13.70 16.10 -6.08
CA ARG A 77 15.03 16.03 -5.48
C ARG A 77 15.04 15.19 -4.19
N SER A 78 14.05 15.38 -3.33
CA SER A 78 13.92 14.63 -2.07
C SER A 78 13.65 13.15 -2.33
N VAL A 79 12.73 12.83 -3.26
CA VAL A 79 12.40 11.44 -3.62
C VAL A 79 13.59 10.74 -4.28
N GLN A 80 14.30 11.42 -5.18
CA GLN A 80 15.49 10.89 -5.84
C GLN A 80 16.58 10.56 -4.81
N ARG A 81 16.79 11.44 -3.83
CA ARG A 81 17.77 11.18 -2.77
C ARG A 81 17.38 9.97 -1.91
N MET A 82 16.09 9.82 -1.57
CA MET A 82 15.58 8.65 -0.85
C MET A 82 15.86 7.35 -1.61
N ILE A 83 15.69 7.35 -2.93
CA ILE A 83 15.96 6.21 -3.82
C ILE A 83 17.47 5.90 -3.85
N GLU A 84 18.34 6.91 -3.97
CA GLU A 84 19.79 6.73 -4.03
C GLU A 84 20.40 6.11 -2.76
N ILE A 85 19.85 6.42 -1.60
CA ILE A 85 20.36 5.94 -0.31
C ILE A 85 19.63 4.71 0.21
N GLY A 86 18.41 4.46 -0.27
CA GLY A 86 17.57 3.35 0.13
C GLY A 86 17.78 2.12 -0.76
N GLN A 87 17.05 1.05 -0.44
CA GLN A 87 16.72 -0.03 -1.38
C GLN A 87 15.28 0.18 -1.87
N PRO A 88 15.06 1.09 -2.84
CA PRO A 88 13.73 1.35 -3.36
C PRO A 88 13.17 0.10 -4.05
N GLY A 89 11.98 -0.33 -3.64
CA GLY A 89 11.29 -1.49 -4.24
C GLY A 89 11.83 -2.86 -3.81
N GLY A 90 12.66 -2.93 -2.77
CA GLY A 90 13.07 -4.20 -2.15
C GLY A 90 11.93 -4.85 -1.37
N GLY A 91 10.94 -5.41 -2.08
CA GLY A 91 10.04 -6.43 -1.54
C GLY A 91 9.36 -6.09 -0.20
N GLU A 92 8.51 -5.07 -0.20
CA GLU A 92 7.21 -5.27 0.42
C GLU A 92 6.19 -5.54 -0.68
#